data_AF-A0A6G0UKR4-F1
#
_entry.id   AF-A0A6G0UKR4-F1
#
_cell.length_a   1.000
_cell.length_b   1.000
_cell.length_c   1.000
_cell.angle_alpha   90.00
_cell.angle_beta   90.00
_cell.angle_gamma   90.00
#
_symmetry.space_group_name_H-M   'P 1'
#
loop_
_entity.id
_entity.type
_entity.pdbx_description
1 polymer ?
#
loop_
_entity_poly.entity_id
_entity_poly.type
_entity_poly.pdbx_seq_one_letter_code
_entity_poly.pdbx_strand_id
1 'polypeptide(L)'
;MVGSTGCAALQNGVSEPFSYLFNVSVVMISGLVIPLVVYLMFENYYHLKDEKRMNSHEVYRVHHDNFFCLIFQLCVPLVAFVLPYSIIQLLVAVGSEQVIMLSQCMIVLTSMHSTANTVIMLFCIPAYRKGAWELFSDPLGTFREIYRKAERKIKSIIEAYS
;
A
#
# COMPACT_ATOMS: atom_id res chain seq x y z
N MET A 1 42.11 -30.83 12.72
CA MET A 1 41.19 -29.67 12.76
C MET A 1 41.12 -29.00 11.38
N VAL A 2 40.65 -29.72 10.35
CA VAL A 2 40.57 -29.25 8.95
C VAL A 2 39.20 -29.63 8.38
N GLY A 3 38.14 -29.12 8.99
CA GLY A 3 36.76 -29.49 8.63
C GLY A 3 35.72 -28.37 8.65
N SER A 4 36.05 -27.17 9.15
CA SER A 4 35.06 -26.11 9.36
C SER A 4 35.11 -24.98 8.31
N THR A 5 36.16 -24.89 7.50
CA THR A 5 36.32 -23.82 6.49
C THR A 5 35.66 -24.15 5.14
N GLY A 6 35.52 -25.44 4.79
CA GLY A 6 34.92 -25.88 3.53
C GLY A 6 33.40 -25.67 3.46
N CYS A 7 32.67 -25.91 4.56
CA CYS A 7 31.22 -25.68 4.62
C CYS A 7 30.86 -24.19 4.58
N ALA A 8 31.65 -23.32 5.23
CA ALA A 8 31.42 -21.88 5.19
C ALA A 8 31.64 -21.29 3.79
N ALA A 9 32.64 -21.76 3.04
CA ALA A 9 32.90 -21.29 1.68
C ALA A 9 31.82 -21.75 0.68
N LEU A 10 31.29 -22.96 0.82
CA LEU A 10 30.18 -23.49 0.00
C LEU A 10 28.85 -22.81 0.32
N GLN A 11 28.60 -22.49 1.59
CA GLN A 11 27.41 -21.78 2.01
C GLN A 11 27.43 -20.32 1.56
N ASN A 12 28.61 -19.67 1.62
CA ASN A 12 28.81 -18.34 1.08
C ASN A 12 28.64 -18.33 -0.46
N GLY A 13 29.30 -19.23 -1.20
CA GLY A 13 29.25 -19.27 -2.67
C GLY A 13 27.87 -19.55 -3.29
N VAL A 14 26.94 -20.17 -2.56
CA VAL A 14 25.54 -20.37 -2.99
C VAL A 14 24.62 -19.23 -2.52
N SER A 15 24.92 -18.62 -1.38
CA SER A 15 24.14 -17.49 -0.83
C SER A 15 24.37 -16.17 -1.55
N GLU A 16 25.56 -15.92 -2.09
CA GLU A 16 25.87 -14.70 -2.84
C GLU A 16 25.07 -14.53 -4.15
N PRO A 17 24.99 -15.54 -5.04
CA PRO A 17 24.20 -15.39 -6.28
C PRO A 17 22.71 -15.25 -6.00
N PHE A 18 22.18 -15.92 -4.98
CA PHE A 18 20.77 -15.78 -4.59
C PHE A 18 20.46 -14.38 -4.06
N SER A 19 21.33 -13.84 -3.20
CA SER A 19 21.18 -12.48 -2.65
C SER A 19 21.28 -11.43 -3.76
N TYR A 20 22.17 -11.63 -4.73
CA TYR A 20 22.30 -10.75 -5.89
C TYR A 20 21.07 -10.80 -6.80
N LEU A 21 20.58 -12.00 -7.14
CA LEU A 21 19.35 -12.18 -7.93
C LEU A 21 18.12 -11.59 -7.22
N PHE A 22 18.04 -11.75 -5.90
CA PHE A 22 16.98 -11.15 -5.09
C PHE A 22 17.04 -9.61 -5.15
N ASN A 23 18.21 -9.01 -4.98
CA ASN A 23 18.37 -7.55 -5.09
C ASN A 23 18.02 -7.02 -6.49
N VAL A 24 18.50 -7.69 -7.55
CA VAL A 24 18.18 -7.31 -8.94
C VAL A 24 16.68 -7.41 -9.20
N SER A 25 16.02 -8.48 -8.74
CA SER A 25 14.57 -8.63 -8.92
C SER A 25 13.77 -7.56 -8.16
N VAL A 26 14.17 -7.20 -6.94
CA VAL A 26 13.53 -6.11 -6.19
C VAL A 26 13.69 -4.78 -6.90
N VAL A 27 14.89 -4.46 -7.42
CA VAL A 27 15.12 -3.24 -8.19
C VAL A 27 14.25 -3.22 -9.46
N MET A 28 14.17 -4.33 -10.19
CA MET A 28 13.33 -4.45 -11.40
C MET A 28 11.84 -4.28 -11.09
N ILE A 29 11.35 -4.88 -10.00
CA ILE A 29 9.96 -4.73 -9.55
C ILE A 29 9.69 -3.27 -9.16
N SER A 30 10.58 -2.65 -8.38
CA SER A 30 10.43 -1.25 -7.98
C SER A 30 10.43 -0.30 -9.17
N GLY A 31 11.26 -0.57 -10.18
CA GLY A 31 11.33 0.16 -11.43
C GLY A 31 10.09 0.03 -12.31
N LEU A 32 9.27 -1.02 -12.12
CA LEU A 32 7.97 -1.18 -12.80
C LEU A 32 6.81 -0.57 -12.01
N VAL A 33 6.87 -0.64 -10.68
CA VAL A 33 5.84 -0.10 -9.80
C VAL A 33 5.79 1.43 -9.87
N ILE A 34 6.93 2.12 -9.89
CA ILE A 34 6.97 3.59 -9.93
C ILE A 34 6.30 4.15 -11.20
N PRO A 35 6.62 3.70 -12.42
CA PRO A 35 5.94 4.14 -13.64
C PRO A 35 4.45 3.81 -13.65
N LEU A 36 4.05 2.63 -13.16
CA LEU A 36 2.65 2.25 -13.05
C LEU A 36 1.88 3.22 -12.14
N VAL A 37 2.46 3.53 -10.98
CA VAL A 37 1.91 4.50 -10.03
C VAL A 37 1.75 5.88 -10.66
N VAL A 38 2.78 6.36 -11.36
CA VAL A 38 2.74 7.65 -12.05
C VAL A 38 1.68 7.64 -13.16
N TYR A 39 1.59 6.57 -13.95
CA TYR A 39 0.57 6.40 -14.97
C TYR A 39 -0.84 6.46 -14.38
N LEU A 40 -1.09 5.75 -13.28
CA LEU A 40 -2.39 5.79 -12.59
C LEU A 40 -2.71 7.19 -12.04
N MET A 41 -1.71 7.94 -11.56
CA MET A 41 -1.92 9.34 -11.16
C MET A 41 -2.31 10.22 -12.36
N PHE A 42 -1.63 10.05 -13.50
CA PHE A 42 -1.97 10.78 -14.72
C PHE A 42 -3.37 10.44 -15.21
N GLU A 43 -3.72 9.16 -15.27
CA GLU A 43 -5.05 8.71 -15.69
C GLU A 43 -6.14 9.30 -14.79
N ASN A 44 -5.97 9.22 -13.46
CA ASN A 44 -6.91 9.83 -12.52
C ASN A 44 -7.00 11.36 -12.69
N TYR A 45 -5.87 12.03 -12.94
CA TYR A 45 -5.85 13.48 -13.17
C TYR A 45 -6.62 13.87 -14.44
N TYR A 46 -6.44 13.13 -15.54
CA TYR A 46 -7.20 13.37 -16.77
C TYR A 46 -8.69 13.06 -16.59
N HIS A 47 -9.02 11.97 -15.90
CA HIS A 47 -10.41 11.63 -15.60
C HIS A 47 -11.11 12.73 -14.80
N LEU A 48 -10.43 13.29 -13.79
CA LEU A 48 -10.92 14.44 -13.02
C LEU A 48 -11.13 15.69 -13.87
N LYS A 49 -10.21 15.95 -14.81
CA LYS A 49 -10.27 17.11 -15.70
C LYS A 49 -11.48 17.02 -16.63
N ASP A 50 -11.78 15.82 -17.13
CA ASP A 50 -12.92 15.57 -18.00
C ASP A 50 -14.24 15.57 -17.23
N GLU A 51 -14.29 14.97 -16.03
CA GLU A 51 -15.49 14.97 -15.17
C GLU A 51 -15.89 16.37 -14.69
N LYS A 52 -14.92 17.26 -14.43
CA LYS A 52 -15.18 18.68 -14.09
C LYS A 52 -16.08 19.36 -15.13
N ARG A 53 -16.08 18.86 -16.37
CA ARG A 53 -16.81 19.43 -17.50
C ARG A 53 -18.23 18.86 -17.65
N MET A 54 -18.55 17.71 -17.03
CA MET A 54 -19.78 16.94 -17.28
C MET A 54 -20.64 16.68 -16.04
N ASN A 55 -20.09 16.69 -14.82
CA ASN A 55 -20.78 16.22 -13.62
C ASN A 55 -21.18 17.31 -12.61
N SER A 56 -22.18 16.98 -11.78
CA SER A 56 -22.61 17.78 -10.63
C SER A 56 -21.44 18.08 -9.67
N HIS A 57 -21.41 19.29 -9.10
CA HIS A 57 -20.40 19.76 -8.15
C HIS A 57 -20.07 18.78 -7.01
N GLU A 58 -21.04 17.95 -6.62
CA GLU A 58 -20.88 16.97 -5.55
C GLU A 58 -20.04 15.75 -5.96
N VAL A 59 -20.20 15.26 -7.19
CA VAL A 59 -19.40 14.15 -7.73
C VAL A 59 -17.94 14.59 -7.89
N TYR A 60 -17.72 15.79 -8.44
CA TYR A 60 -16.38 16.36 -8.59
C TYR A 60 -15.65 16.48 -7.25
N ARG A 61 -16.33 16.92 -6.18
CA ARG A 61 -15.72 17.03 -4.85
C ARG A 61 -15.27 15.68 -4.31
N VAL A 62 -16.11 14.64 -4.43
CA VAL A 62 -15.76 13.28 -3.98
C VAL A 62 -14.56 12.74 -4.75
N HIS A 63 -14.54 12.97 -6.07
CA HIS A 63 -13.46 12.51 -6.92
C HIS A 63 -12.14 13.24 -6.63
N HIS A 64 -12.20 14.55 -6.39
CA HIS A 64 -11.04 15.35 -5.96
C HIS A 64 -10.45 14.87 -4.62
N ASP A 65 -11.29 14.62 -3.62
CA ASP A 65 -10.84 14.15 -2.30
C ASP A 65 -10.20 12.74 -2.41
N ASN A 66 -10.79 11.86 -3.22
CA ASN A 66 -10.23 10.53 -3.50
C ASN A 66 -8.87 10.60 -4.21
N PHE A 67 -8.68 11.55 -5.13
CA PHE A 67 -7.41 11.74 -5.82
C PHE A 67 -6.30 12.21 -4.88
N PHE A 68 -6.59 13.17 -4.01
CA PHE A 68 -5.63 13.57 -2.97
C PHE A 68 -5.30 12.41 -2.03
N CYS A 69 -6.30 11.62 -1.63
CA CYS A 69 -6.08 10.41 -0.86
C CYS A 69 -5.13 9.44 -1.57
N LEU A 70 -5.34 9.21 -2.87
CA LEU A 70 -4.49 8.36 -3.70
C LEU A 70 -3.05 8.87 -3.75
N ILE A 71 -2.84 10.18 -3.91
CA ILE A 71 -1.51 10.79 -3.88
C ILE A 71 -0.81 10.48 -2.57
N PHE A 72 -1.46 10.72 -1.43
CA PHE A 72 -0.86 10.43 -0.13
C PHE A 72 -0.56 8.94 0.04
N GLN A 73 -1.49 8.05 -0.34
CA GLN A 73 -1.29 6.60 -0.29
C GLN A 73 -0.16 6.09 -1.19
N LEU A 74 0.20 6.84 -2.24
CA LEU A 74 1.32 6.51 -3.13
C LEU A 74 2.63 7.12 -2.64
N CYS A 75 2.59 8.28 -1.97
CA CYS A 75 3.77 8.88 -1.35
C CYS A 75 4.27 8.09 -0.14
N VAL A 76 3.39 7.55 0.71
CA VAL A 76 3.78 6.78 1.90
C VAL A 76 4.69 5.60 1.56
N PRO A 77 4.35 4.68 0.63
CA PRO A 77 5.23 3.57 0.30
C PRO A 77 6.54 4.04 -0.33
N LEU A 78 6.54 5.15 -1.07
CA LEU A 78 7.78 5.71 -1.62
C LEU A 78 8.75 6.10 -0.49
N VAL A 79 8.25 6.77 0.55
CA VAL A 79 9.06 7.20 1.70
C VAL A 79 9.37 6.03 2.64
N ALA A 80 8.41 5.15 2.89
CA ALA A 80 8.53 4.06 3.86
C ALA A 80 9.30 2.85 3.33
N PHE A 81 9.33 2.62 2.01
CA PHE A 81 10.03 1.49 1.40
C PHE A 81 11.21 1.92 0.54
N VAL A 82 11.00 2.78 -0.46
CA VAL A 82 12.01 3.03 -1.50
C VAL A 82 13.24 3.71 -0.91
N LEU A 83 13.06 4.76 -0.10
CA LEU A 83 14.17 5.46 0.55
C LEU A 83 15.02 4.56 1.46
N PRO A 84 14.44 3.96 2.52
CA PRO A 84 15.24 3.17 3.46
C PRO A 84 15.80 1.89 2.84
N TYR A 85 15.13 1.30 1.84
CA TYR A 85 15.69 0.17 1.10
C TYR A 85 16.93 0.59 0.28
N SER A 86 16.87 1.76 -0.38
CA SER A 86 18.02 2.30 -1.12
C SER A 86 19.21 2.58 -0.20
N ILE A 87 18.96 3.06 1.02
CA ILE A 87 20.00 3.27 2.04
C ILE A 87 20.62 1.94 2.48
N ILE A 88 19.81 0.91 2.72
CA ILE A 88 20.33 -0.44 3.06
C ILE A 88 21.24 -0.95 1.95
N GLN A 89 20.84 -0.84 0.68
CA GLN A 89 21.67 -1.31 -0.43
C GLN A 89 23.01 -0.57 -0.51
N LEU A 90 23.01 0.74 -0.27
CA LEU A 90 24.26 1.51 -0.19
C LEU A 90 25.15 1.04 0.97
N LEU A 91 24.58 0.79 2.14
CA LEU A 91 25.32 0.31 3.30
C LEU A 91 25.88 -1.10 3.10
N VAL A 92 25.15 -1.98 2.40
CA VAL A 92 25.63 -3.29 1.98
C VAL A 92 26.82 -3.15 1.03
N ALA A 93 26.74 -2.24 0.05
CA ALA A 93 27.82 -1.99 -0.90
C ALA A 93 29.11 -1.47 -0.23
N VAL A 94 28.98 -0.74 0.88
CA VAL A 94 30.10 -0.21 1.68
C VAL A 94 30.58 -1.21 2.75
N GLY A 95 29.90 -2.34 2.94
CA GLY A 95 30.27 -3.36 3.92
C GLY A 95 30.02 -2.96 5.38
N SER A 96 29.00 -2.13 5.62
CA SER A 96 28.67 -1.65 6.97
C SER A 96 27.90 -2.69 7.80
N GLU A 97 28.32 -2.89 9.05
CA GLU A 97 27.61 -3.76 10.00
C GLU A 97 26.23 -3.22 10.45
N GLN A 98 25.96 -1.93 10.18
CA GLN A 98 24.68 -1.28 10.54
C GLN A 98 23.48 -1.78 9.72
N VAL A 99 23.73 -2.56 8.66
CA VAL A 99 22.70 -3.15 7.79
C VAL A 99 21.66 -3.94 8.58
N ILE A 100 22.07 -4.68 9.60
CA ILE A 100 21.17 -5.54 10.40
C ILE A 100 20.15 -4.69 11.17
N MET A 101 20.63 -3.66 11.88
CA MET A 101 19.76 -2.78 12.67
C MET A 101 18.78 -2.02 11.75
N LEU A 102 19.25 -1.49 10.62
CA LEU A 102 18.39 -0.76 9.69
C LEU A 102 17.36 -1.67 9.02
N SER A 103 17.73 -2.93 8.73
CA SER A 103 16.81 -3.94 8.21
C SER A 103 15.67 -4.27 9.18
N GLN A 104 15.95 -4.30 10.49
CA GLN A 104 14.90 -4.49 11.50
C GLN A 104 13.94 -3.29 11.58
N CYS A 105 14.47 -2.07 11.54
CA CYS A 105 13.64 -0.86 11.46
C CYS A 105 12.74 -0.88 10.22
N MET A 106 13.26 -1.39 9.09
CA MET A 106 12.50 -1.53 7.85
C MET A 106 11.32 -2.49 7.96
N ILE A 107 11.48 -3.61 8.64
CA ILE A 107 10.38 -4.55 8.88
C ILE A 107 9.26 -3.88 9.68
N VAL A 108 9.61 -3.09 10.69
CA VAL A 108 8.64 -2.33 11.48
C VAL A 108 7.93 -1.29 10.62
N LEU A 109 8.66 -0.46 9.87
CA LEU A 109 8.08 0.54 8.95
C LEU A 109 7.14 -0.10 7.93
N THR A 110 7.55 -1.23 7.36
CA THR A 110 6.75 -2.04 6.42
C THR A 110 5.43 -2.48 7.06
N SER A 111 5.47 -2.97 8.30
CA SER A 111 4.26 -3.40 9.00
C SER A 111 3.29 -2.24 9.28
N MET A 112 3.82 -1.05 9.55
CA MET A 112 3.03 0.14 9.84
C MET A 112 2.41 0.78 8.59
N HIS A 113 2.93 0.49 7.39
CA HIS A 113 2.41 1.04 6.13
C HIS A 113 0.91 0.76 5.94
N SER A 114 0.44 -0.45 6.25
CA SER A 114 -0.98 -0.80 6.12
C SER A 114 -1.87 0.05 7.05
N THR A 115 -1.42 0.26 8.29
CA THR A 115 -2.08 1.14 9.25
C THR A 115 -2.09 2.58 8.77
N ALA A 116 -0.96 3.09 8.26
CA ALA A 116 -0.84 4.44 7.72
C ALA A 116 -1.81 4.68 6.56
N ASN A 117 -1.97 3.73 5.64
CA ASN A 117 -2.91 3.85 4.53
C ASN A 117 -4.38 3.92 5.00
N THR A 118 -4.73 3.17 6.03
CA THR A 118 -6.07 3.21 6.63
C THR A 118 -6.33 4.55 7.31
N VAL A 119 -5.33 5.07 8.03
CA VAL A 119 -5.39 6.39 8.66
C VAL A 119 -5.55 7.50 7.60
N ILE A 120 -4.82 7.43 6.49
CA ILE A 120 -4.96 8.38 5.38
C ILE A 120 -6.38 8.35 4.80
N MET A 121 -6.97 7.16 4.57
CA MET A 121 -8.36 7.09 4.08
C MET A 121 -9.36 7.72 5.05
N LEU A 122 -9.19 7.48 6.36
CA LEU A 122 -10.06 8.06 7.38
C LEU A 122 -9.98 9.59 7.42
N PHE A 123 -8.81 10.17 7.18
CA PHE A 123 -8.64 11.63 7.16
C PHE A 123 -9.07 12.25 5.84
N CYS A 124 -8.68 11.66 4.70
CA CYS A 124 -8.90 12.24 3.38
C CYS A 124 -10.32 12.05 2.85
N ILE A 125 -11.03 10.98 3.24
CA ILE A 125 -12.36 10.68 2.69
C ILE A 125 -13.44 10.87 3.77
N PRO A 126 -14.26 11.94 3.69
CA PRO A 126 -15.28 12.25 4.70
C PRO A 126 -16.30 11.13 4.94
N ALA A 127 -16.61 10.33 3.92
CA ALA A 127 -17.53 9.20 4.04
C ALA A 127 -16.98 8.10 4.96
N TYR A 128 -15.68 7.80 4.87
CA TYR A 128 -15.02 6.85 5.75
C TYR A 128 -14.96 7.37 7.19
N ARG A 129 -14.70 8.66 7.39
CA ARG A 129 -14.72 9.28 8.72
C ARG A 129 -16.10 9.15 9.38
N LYS A 130 -17.17 9.43 8.64
CA LYS A 130 -18.55 9.30 9.15
C LYS A 130 -18.87 7.85 9.50
N GLY A 131 -18.59 6.91 8.58
CA GLY A 131 -18.84 5.49 8.83
C GLY A 131 -18.04 4.94 10.02
N ALA A 132 -16.78 5.36 10.17
CA ALA A 132 -15.97 4.99 11.33
C ALA A 132 -16.56 5.55 12.63
N TRP A 133 -16.97 6.82 12.64
CA TRP A 133 -17.60 7.42 13.82
C TRP A 133 -18.92 6.74 14.20
N GLU A 134 -19.76 6.41 13.21
CA GLU A 134 -20.99 5.66 13.41
C GLU A 134 -20.71 4.26 13.98
N LEU A 135 -19.73 3.54 13.43
CA LEU A 135 -19.32 2.22 13.93
C LEU A 135 -18.77 2.29 15.35
N PHE A 136 -18.03 3.35 15.70
CA PHE A 136 -17.54 3.57 17.07
C PHE A 136 -18.65 3.96 18.04
N SER A 137 -19.69 4.68 17.58
CA SER A 137 -20.77 5.19 18.44
C SER A 137 -21.87 4.16 18.69
N ASP A 138 -22.25 3.38 17.68
CA ASP A 138 -23.23 2.29 17.80
C ASP A 138 -22.87 1.11 16.89
N PRO A 139 -21.89 0.28 17.29
CA PRO A 139 -21.42 -0.83 16.46
C PRO A 139 -22.55 -1.81 16.13
N LEU A 140 -23.39 -2.14 17.12
CA LEU A 140 -24.46 -3.13 16.95
C LEU A 140 -25.59 -2.62 16.05
N GLY A 141 -25.94 -1.33 16.14
CA GLY A 141 -26.92 -0.69 15.26
C GLY A 141 -26.43 -0.64 13.81
N THR A 142 -25.17 -0.24 13.58
CA THR A 142 -24.59 -0.19 12.23
C THR A 142 -24.53 -1.57 11.59
N PHE A 143 -24.09 -2.61 12.31
CA PHE A 143 -24.09 -3.99 11.77
C PHE A 143 -25.49 -4.49 11.43
N ARG A 144 -26.48 -4.20 12.28
CA ARG A 144 -27.87 -4.59 12.03
C ARG A 144 -28.44 -3.91 10.78
N GLU A 145 -28.12 -2.64 10.58
CA GLU A 145 -28.56 -1.87 9.41
C GLU A 145 -27.93 -2.37 8.10
N ILE A 146 -26.64 -2.69 8.13
CA ILE A 146 -25.93 -3.33 7.00
C ILE A 146 -26.56 -4.67 6.66
N TYR A 147 -26.85 -5.50 7.67
CA TYR A 147 -27.49 -6.80 7.48
C TYR A 147 -28.88 -6.68 6.84
N ARG A 148 -29.73 -5.75 7.33
CA ARG A 148 -31.04 -5.49 6.71
C ARG A 148 -30.95 -4.97 5.28
N LYS A 149 -29.95 -4.15 4.97
CA LYS A 149 -29.73 -3.68 3.58
C LYS A 149 -29.34 -4.85 2.67
N ALA A 150 -28.47 -5.74 3.12
CA ALA A 150 -28.10 -6.94 2.39
C ALA A 150 -29.32 -7.86 2.18
N GLU A 151 -30.11 -8.09 3.22
CA GLU A 151 -31.33 -8.91 3.15
C GLU A 151 -32.35 -8.36 2.16
N ARG A 152 -32.59 -7.03 2.16
CA ARG A 152 -33.48 -6.37 1.19
C ARG A 152 -32.97 -6.52 -0.25
N LYS A 153 -31.67 -6.38 -0.48
CA LYS A 153 -31.07 -6.58 -1.81
C LYS A 153 -31.26 -8.02 -2.29
N ILE A 154 -31.01 -9.01 -1.42
CA ILE A 154 -31.19 -10.42 -1.75
C ILE A 154 -32.65 -10.70 -2.11
N LYS A 155 -33.61 -10.19 -1.30
CA LYS A 155 -35.05 -10.33 -1.60
C LYS A 155 -35.42 -9.72 -2.95
N SER A 156 -34.95 -8.50 -3.25
CA SER A 156 -35.21 -7.86 -4.54
C SER A 156 -34.63 -8.62 -5.73
N ILE A 157 -33.51 -9.31 -5.56
CA ILE A 157 -32.92 -10.16 -6.61
C ILE A 157 -33.80 -11.40 -6.77
N ILE A 158 -34.18 -12.08 -5.68
CA ILE A 158 -35.04 -13.28 -5.76
C ILE A 158 -36.37 -12.96 -6.44
N GLU A 159 -37.00 -11.83 -6.11
CA GLU A 159 -38.24 -11.37 -6.74
C GLU A 159 -38.07 -11.00 -8.22
N ALA A 160 -36.89 -10.55 -8.65
CA ALA A 160 -36.61 -10.25 -10.06
C ALA A 160 -36.37 -11.51 -10.91
N TYR A 161 -36.10 -12.66 -10.28
CA TYR A 161 -35.84 -13.95 -10.94
C TYR A 161 -36.95 -15.00 -10.71
N SER A 162 -38.01 -14.66 -9.97
CA SER A 162 -39.21 -15.48 -9.76
C SER A 162 -40.35 -15.07 -10.70
#